data_AF-N8S2V5-F1
#
_entry.id   AF-N8S2V5-F1
#
_cell.length_a   1.000
_cell.length_b   1.000
_cell.length_c   1.000
_cell.angle_alpha   90.00
_cell.angle_beta   90.00
_cell.angle_gamma   90.00
#
_symmetry.space_group_name_H-M   'P 1'
#
loop_
_entity.id
_entity.type
_entity.pdbx_description
1 polymer ?
#
loop_
_entity_poly.entity_id
_entity_poly.type
_entity_poly.pdbx_seq_one_letter_code
_entity_poly.pdbx_strand_id
1 'polypeptide(L)'
;MIDYPGGINQDMLFNVWLQNPLNQGYIQLKDKKIELKNIDCSLLVGAGRSDQLVTADAAQPLSQLTSSQDVTFTLIPGGHLGLMSSQASAQEFWPKLADWLTERSTII
;
A
#
# COMPACT_ATOMS: atom_id res chain seq x y z
N MET A 1 22.67 8.41 13.95
CA MET A 1 21.26 8.02 13.76
C MET A 1 20.46 9.26 14.13
N ILE A 2 19.66 9.81 13.21
CA ILE A 2 18.87 11.01 13.50
C ILE A 2 17.81 10.63 14.53
N ASP A 3 17.63 11.44 15.56
CA ASP A 3 16.60 11.21 16.58
C ASP A 3 15.22 11.21 15.90
N TYR A 4 14.57 10.05 15.90
CA TYR A 4 13.19 9.94 15.46
C TYR A 4 12.27 10.39 16.59
N PRO A 5 11.28 11.26 16.35
CA PRO A 5 10.40 11.75 17.41
C PRO A 5 9.70 10.60 18.13
N GLY A 6 9.98 10.42 19.43
CA GLY A 6 9.46 9.29 20.21
C GLY A 6 7.95 9.15 20.18
N GLY A 7 7.22 10.28 20.16
CA GLY A 7 5.76 10.28 20.02
C GLY A 7 5.26 9.69 18.71
N ILE A 8 5.98 9.92 17.59
CA ILE A 8 5.61 9.33 16.28
C ILE A 8 5.78 7.81 16.31
N ASN A 9 6.89 7.32 16.89
CA ASN A 9 7.13 5.88 17.03
C ASN A 9 6.08 5.22 17.93
N GLN A 10 5.73 5.87 19.03
CA GLN A 10 4.69 5.41 19.93
C GLN A 10 3.35 5.30 19.20
N ASP A 11 2.92 6.36 18.51
CA ASP A 11 1.65 6.39 17.78
C ASP A 11 1.61 5.34 16.65
N MET A 12 2.71 5.16 15.92
CA MET A 12 2.79 4.16 14.85
C MET A 12 2.69 2.74 15.42
N LEU A 13 3.44 2.43 16.47
CA LEU A 13 3.42 1.12 17.10
C LEU A 13 2.04 0.78 17.68
N PHE A 14 1.44 1.69 18.44
CA PHE A 14 0.16 1.41 19.10
C PHE A 14 -1.02 1.49 18.14
N ASN A 15 -1.14 2.56 17.36
CA ASN A 15 -2.35 2.83 16.58
C ASN A 15 -2.33 2.19 15.19
N VAL A 16 -1.17 1.91 14.59
CA VAL A 16 -1.10 1.29 13.26
C VAL A 16 -0.79 -0.20 13.38
N TRP A 17 0.23 -0.58 14.15
CA TRP A 17 0.67 -1.98 14.20
C TRP A 17 -0.14 -2.83 15.18
N LEU A 18 -0.25 -2.42 16.45
CA LEU A 18 -0.90 -3.24 17.47
C LEU A 18 -2.43 -3.22 17.36
N GLN A 19 -3.04 -2.03 17.27
CA GLN A 19 -4.50 -1.92 17.18
C GLN A 19 -5.04 -2.15 15.76
N ASN A 20 -4.30 -1.71 14.74
CA ASN A 20 -4.64 -1.83 13.32
C ASN A 20 -6.15 -1.57 12.99
N PRO A 21 -6.73 -0.42 13.38
CA PRO A 21 -8.11 -0.08 13.04
C PRO A 21 -8.31 0.07 11.52
N LEU A 22 -7.21 0.28 10.77
CA LEU A 22 -7.21 0.35 9.31
C LEU A 22 -7.71 -0.96 8.68
N ASN A 23 -7.60 -2.11 9.34
CA ASN A 23 -8.21 -3.35 8.85
C ASN A 23 -9.75 -3.29 8.80
N GLN A 24 -10.36 -2.36 9.55
CA GLN A 24 -11.80 -2.06 9.54
C GLN A 24 -12.13 -0.90 8.59
N GLY A 25 -11.14 -0.39 7.85
CA GLY A 25 -11.30 0.67 6.88
C GLY A 25 -11.22 2.09 7.45
N TYR A 26 -10.77 2.29 8.70
CA TYR A 26 -10.61 3.65 9.24
C TYR A 26 -9.49 3.78 10.28
N ILE A 27 -9.05 5.01 10.54
CA ILE A 27 -8.16 5.35 11.66
C ILE A 27 -8.59 6.69 12.27
N GLN A 28 -8.52 6.79 13.60
CA GLN A 28 -8.76 8.05 14.31
C GLN A 28 -7.43 8.75 14.57
N LEU A 29 -7.21 9.91 13.97
CA LEU A 29 -6.05 10.77 14.25
C LEU A 29 -6.53 12.04 14.95
N LYS A 30 -6.29 12.13 16.26
CA LYS A 30 -6.82 13.19 17.13
C LYS A 30 -8.34 13.30 17.01
N ASP A 31 -8.84 14.42 16.51
CA ASP A 31 -10.24 14.75 16.29
C ASP A 31 -10.77 14.33 14.91
N LYS A 32 -9.90 13.79 14.03
CA LYS A 32 -10.26 13.41 12.66
C LYS A 32 -10.36 11.90 12.48
N LYS A 33 -11.56 11.44 12.08
CA LYS A 33 -11.77 10.09 11.56
C LYS A 33 -11.41 10.06 10.08
N ILE A 34 -10.43 9.24 9.71
CA ILE A 34 -10.02 9.01 8.32
C ILE A 34 -10.56 7.66 7.90
N GLU A 35 -11.32 7.61 6.81
CA GLU A 35 -11.94 6.38 6.32
C GLU A 35 -11.40 6.03 4.92
N LEU A 36 -10.93 4.80 4.74
CA LEU A 36 -10.38 4.28 3.47
C LEU A 36 -11.43 4.25 2.35
N LYS A 37 -12.71 4.11 2.71
CA LYS A 37 -13.84 4.21 1.76
C LYS A 37 -13.89 5.56 1.03
N ASN A 38 -13.23 6.60 1.53
CA ASN A 38 -13.18 7.89 0.85
C ASN A 38 -12.17 7.92 -0.31
N ILE A 39 -11.42 6.83 -0.53
CA ILE A 39 -10.59 6.63 -1.72
C ILE A 39 -11.49 6.03 -2.80
N ASP A 40 -11.79 6.82 -3.83
CA ASP A 40 -12.67 6.48 -4.95
C ASP A 40 -11.95 6.49 -6.33
N CYS A 41 -10.67 6.86 -6.35
CA CYS A 41 -9.82 6.86 -7.56
C CYS A 41 -9.33 5.45 -7.93
N SER A 42 -8.80 5.28 -9.15
CA SER A 42 -8.15 4.04 -9.58
C SER A 42 -7.02 3.64 -8.63
N LEU A 43 -6.98 2.37 -8.23
CA LEU A 43 -6.09 1.86 -7.22
C LEU A 43 -5.29 0.65 -7.74
N LEU A 44 -3.97 0.73 -7.67
CA LEU A 44 -3.08 -0.42 -7.85
C LEU A 44 -2.46 -0.81 -6.51
N VAL A 45 -2.67 -2.05 -6.10
CA VAL A 45 -2.10 -2.66 -4.89
C VAL A 45 -1.08 -3.72 -5.31
N GLY A 46 0.19 -3.48 -5.01
CA GLY A 46 1.28 -4.41 -5.28
C GLY A 46 1.83 -5.05 -4.01
N ALA A 47 2.06 -6.37 -4.02
CA ALA A 47 2.71 -7.08 -2.92
C ALA A 47 3.80 -8.02 -3.42
N GLY A 48 4.86 -8.21 -2.62
CA GLY A 48 5.98 -9.08 -2.98
C GLY A 48 5.63 -10.54 -2.79
N ARG A 49 5.94 -11.38 -3.78
CA ARG A 49 5.68 -12.84 -3.72
C ARG A 49 6.36 -13.51 -2.52
N SER A 50 7.51 -12.99 -2.08
CA SER A 50 8.26 -13.51 -0.93
C SER A 50 8.50 -12.45 0.14
N ASP A 51 7.66 -11.42 0.22
CA ASP A 51 7.75 -10.41 1.29
C ASP A 51 7.20 -10.98 2.60
N GLN A 52 8.03 -10.96 3.64
CA GLN A 52 7.69 -11.42 4.99
C GLN A 52 7.46 -10.26 5.97
N LEU A 53 7.78 -9.03 5.58
CA LEU A 53 7.53 -7.81 6.38
C LEU A 53 6.12 -7.27 6.11
N VAL A 54 5.76 -7.18 4.83
CA VAL A 54 4.41 -6.79 4.40
C VAL A 54 3.90 -7.88 3.47
N THR A 55 3.21 -8.86 4.05
CA THR A 55 2.71 -10.02 3.30
C THR A 55 1.64 -9.62 2.29
N ALA A 56 1.46 -10.43 1.25
CA ALA A 56 0.37 -10.26 0.29
C ALA A 56 -1.00 -10.21 0.99
N ASP A 57 -1.21 -11.09 1.98
CA ASP A 57 -2.45 -11.13 2.77
C ASP A 57 -2.68 -9.85 3.60
N ALA A 58 -1.62 -9.16 4.02
CA ALA A 58 -1.73 -7.88 4.71
C ALA A 58 -2.09 -6.73 3.76
N ALA A 59 -1.65 -6.79 2.50
CA ALA A 59 -1.91 -5.76 1.49
C ALA A 59 -3.26 -5.95 0.78
N GLN A 60 -3.69 -7.19 0.56
CA GLN A 60 -4.87 -7.54 -0.21
C GLN A 60 -6.17 -6.86 0.27
N PRO A 61 -6.45 -6.66 1.58
CA PRO A 61 -7.65 -5.99 2.07
C PRO A 61 -7.85 -4.57 1.52
N LEU A 62 -6.78 -3.86 1.13
CA LEU A 62 -6.90 -2.52 0.52
C LEU A 62 -7.75 -2.54 -0.76
N SER A 63 -7.81 -3.69 -1.43
CA SER A 63 -8.63 -3.87 -2.64
C SER A 63 -10.14 -3.85 -2.36
N GLN A 64 -10.55 -3.97 -1.10
CA GLN A 64 -11.95 -4.07 -0.67
C GLN A 64 -12.36 -2.98 0.34
N LEU A 65 -11.39 -2.37 1.02
CA LEU A 65 -11.63 -1.34 2.04
C LEU A 65 -11.81 0.08 1.47
N THR A 66 -11.57 0.26 0.16
CA THR A 66 -11.76 1.52 -0.55
C THR A 66 -13.06 1.50 -1.37
N SER A 67 -13.54 2.66 -1.83
CA SER A 67 -14.71 2.73 -2.75
C SER A 67 -14.29 2.77 -4.23
N SER A 68 -13.02 2.53 -4.52
CA SER A 68 -12.49 2.50 -5.88
C SER A 68 -13.24 1.48 -6.73
N GLN A 69 -13.69 1.88 -7.91
CA GLN A 69 -14.34 1.00 -8.89
C GLN A 69 -13.34 0.34 -9.86
N ASP A 70 -12.07 0.75 -9.79
CA ASP A 70 -11.00 0.31 -10.68
C ASP A 70 -9.80 -0.08 -9.84
N VAL A 71 -9.80 -1.35 -9.42
CA VAL A 71 -8.80 -1.90 -8.50
C VAL A 71 -8.01 -3.00 -9.19
N THR A 72 -6.69 -2.88 -9.15
CA THR A 72 -5.76 -3.91 -9.63
C THR A 72 -4.90 -4.39 -8.47
N PHE A 73 -4.99 -5.68 -8.13
CA PHE A 73 -4.05 -6.32 -7.21
C PHE A 73 -3.02 -7.13 -8.00
N THR A 74 -1.73 -7.02 -7.66
CA THR A 74 -0.67 -7.75 -8.36
C THR A 74 0.45 -8.24 -7.45
N LEU A 75 0.99 -9.41 -7.80
CA LEU A 75 2.14 -10.01 -7.11
C LEU A 75 3.43 -9.73 -7.88
N ILE A 76 4.33 -9.02 -7.22
CA ILE A 76 5.60 -8.56 -7.75
C ILE A 76 6.70 -9.56 -7.37
N PRO A 77 7.61 -9.92 -8.29
CA PRO A 77 8.75 -10.78 -7.97
C PRO A 77 9.61 -10.24 -6.81
N GLY A 78 10.03 -11.14 -5.92
CA GLY A 78 10.91 -10.83 -4.80
C GLY A 78 10.19 -10.55 -3.48
N GLY A 79 10.99 -10.22 -2.47
CA GLY A 79 10.53 -9.78 -1.15
C GLY A 79 10.64 -8.26 -0.99
N HIS A 80 10.54 -7.78 0.25
CA HIS A 80 10.40 -6.36 0.59
C HIS A 80 11.28 -5.38 -0.21
N LEU A 81 12.60 -5.58 -0.20
CA LEU A 81 13.54 -4.71 -0.93
C LEU A 81 13.56 -5.03 -2.44
N GLY A 82 13.33 -6.30 -2.78
CA GLY A 82 13.31 -6.78 -4.17
C GLY A 82 12.20 -6.15 -4.99
N LEU A 83 11.09 -5.78 -4.36
CA LEU A 83 9.98 -5.04 -4.97
C LEU A 83 10.47 -3.82 -5.74
N MET A 84 11.35 -3.02 -5.15
CA MET A 84 11.77 -1.74 -5.72
C MET A 84 12.96 -1.89 -6.68
N SER A 85 13.96 -2.71 -6.33
CA SER A 85 15.28 -2.65 -6.97
C SER A 85 15.75 -3.93 -7.63
N SER A 86 14.93 -5.00 -7.69
CA SER A 86 15.35 -6.23 -8.34
C SER A 86 15.24 -6.16 -9.87
N GLN A 87 16.11 -6.92 -10.56
CA GLN A 87 16.02 -7.08 -12.02
C GLN A 87 14.68 -7.68 -12.44
N ALA A 88 14.13 -8.61 -11.65
CA ALA A 88 12.83 -9.20 -11.93
C ALA A 88 11.71 -8.16 -11.84
N SER A 89 11.73 -7.26 -10.85
CA SER A 89 10.79 -6.13 -10.80
C SER A 89 10.95 -5.18 -11.98
N ALA A 90 12.20 -4.87 -12.38
CA ALA A 90 12.52 -4.07 -13.58
C ALA A 90 11.93 -4.64 -14.86
N GLN A 91 11.94 -5.96 -15.00
CA GLN A 91 11.47 -6.65 -16.20
C GLN A 91 9.97 -6.97 -16.17
N GLU A 92 9.39 -7.25 -15.00
CA GLU A 92 8.01 -7.73 -14.89
C GLU A 92 7.02 -6.69 -14.37
N PHE A 93 7.39 -5.90 -13.35
CA PHE A 93 6.44 -5.03 -12.64
C PHE A 93 6.45 -3.59 -13.17
N TRP A 94 7.63 -2.98 -13.30
CA TRP A 94 7.72 -1.59 -13.74
C TRP A 94 7.08 -1.33 -15.13
N PRO A 95 7.21 -2.23 -16.13
CA PRO A 95 6.47 -2.10 -17.39
C PRO A 95 4.94 -2.18 -17.18
N LYS A 96 4.46 -3.13 -16.37
CA LYS A 96 3.03 -3.26 -16.08
C LYS A 96 2.46 -2.03 -15.36
N LEU A 97 3.23 -1.45 -14.43
CA LEU A 97 2.85 -0.22 -13.75
C LEU A 97 2.77 0.95 -14.74
N ALA A 98 3.73 1.05 -15.66
CA ALA A 98 3.73 2.09 -16.69
C ALA A 98 2.52 1.94 -17.62
N ASP A 99 2.20 0.72 -18.06
CA ASP A 99 1.01 0.45 -18.89
C ASP A 99 -0.27 0.80 -18.13
N TRP A 100 -0.38 0.35 -16.87
CA TRP A 100 -1.54 0.64 -16.01
C TRP A 100 -1.76 2.13 -15.81
N LEU A 101 -0.69 2.90 -15.62
CA LEU A 101 -0.74 4.35 -15.52
C LEU A 101 -1.11 4.99 -16.85
N THR A 102 -0.59 4.49 -17.98
CA THR A 102 -0.85 5.03 -19.32
C THR A 102 -2.33 4.94 -19.67
N GLU A 103 -3.01 3.84 -19.32
CA GLU A 103 -4.46 3.68 -19.52
C GLU A 103 -5.30 4.71 -18.74
N ARG A 104 -4.75 5.26 -17.65
CA ARG A 104 -5.46 6.09 -16.66
C ARG A 104 -4.97 7.53 -16.61
N SER A 105 -3.95 7.87 -17.39
CA SER A 105 -3.32 9.18 -17.39
C SER A 105 -3.49 9.83 -18.75
N THR A 106 -3.83 11.12 -18.76
CA THR A 106 -3.73 11.91 -19.99
C THR A 106 -2.27 12.29 -20.19
N ILE A 107 -1.72 12.03 -21.37
CA ILE A 107 -0.41 12.57 -21.76
C ILE A 107 -0.61 14.07 -21.96
N ILE A 108 -0.08 14.87 -21.04
CA ILE A 108 -0.02 16.34 -21.15
C ILE A 108 1.18 16.72 -22.01
#